data_AF-A0A7J3DQM9-F1
#
_entry.id   AF-A0A7J3DQM9-F1
#
_cell.length_a   1.000
_cell.length_b   1.000
_cell.length_c   1.000
_cell.angle_alpha   90.00
_cell.angle_beta   90.00
_cell.angle_gamma   90.00
#
_symmetry.space_group_name_H-M   'P 1'
#
loop_
_entity.id
_entity.type
_entity.pdbx_description
1 polymer ?
#
loop_
_entity_poly.entity_id
_entity_poly.type
_entity_poly.pdbx_seq_one_letter_code
_entity_poly.pdbx_strand_id
1 'polypeptide(L)' 'MGKARKTEGEVDLNVAIPSSLKTRLEEYCEKNGLKIKFVVAKAIEEYLQSHEGL' A
#
# COMPACT_ATOMS: atom_id res chain seq x y z
N MET A 1 7.74 -15.46 28.79
CA MET A 1 6.61 -15.49 27.84
C MET A 1 6.99 -14.69 26.60
N GLY A 2 7.54 -15.34 25.58
CA GLY A 2 7.83 -14.69 24.31
C GLY A 2 6.50 -14.43 23.59
N LYS A 3 6.14 -13.16 23.38
CA LYS A 3 5.02 -12.82 22.51
C LYS A 3 5.35 -13.36 21.12
N ALA A 4 4.54 -14.28 20.63
CA ALA A 4 4.61 -14.74 19.25
C ALA A 4 4.62 -13.51 18.34
N ARG A 5 5.73 -13.27 17.65
CA ARG A 5 5.77 -12.36 16.50
C ARG A 5 4.74 -12.92 15.52
N LYS A 6 3.58 -12.26 15.41
CA LYS A 6 2.65 -12.51 14.30
C LYS A 6 3.51 -12.38 13.05
N THR A 7 3.66 -13.47 12.31
CA THR A 7 4.18 -13.42 10.94
C THR A 7 3.34 -12.37 10.22
N GLU A 8 3.98 -11.28 9.79
CA GLU A 8 3.36 -10.20 9.01
C GLU A 8 2.81 -10.81 7.72
N GLY A 9 1.54 -11.19 7.75
CA GLY A 9 0.84 -11.73 6.60
C GLY A 9 0.27 -10.59 5.76
N GLU A 10 0.25 -10.78 4.44
CA GLU A 10 -0.50 -9.91 3.53
C GLU A 10 -2.00 -9.96 3.94
N VAL A 11 -2.61 -8.79 4.12
CA VAL A 11 -4.06 -8.65 4.41
C VAL A 11 -4.71 -7.79 3.33
N ASP A 12 -5.92 -8.18 2.92
CA ASP A 12 -6.71 -7.40 1.97
C ASP A 12 -7.42 -6.24 2.66
N LEU A 13 -7.21 -5.04 2.12
CA LEU A 13 -7.81 -3.81 2.67
C LEU A 13 -9.32 -3.73 2.42
N ASN A 14 -9.88 -4.47 1.46
CA ASN A 14 -11.30 -4.43 1.10
C ASN A 14 -11.85 -3.00 0.91
N VAL A 15 -11.04 -2.11 0.31
CA VAL A 15 -11.41 -0.71 0.06
C VAL A 15 -11.77 -0.50 -1.40
N ALA A 16 -12.88 0.21 -1.63
CA ALA A 16 -13.21 0.73 -2.95
C ALA A 16 -12.45 2.04 -3.21
N ILE A 17 -11.79 2.13 -4.35
CA ILE A 17 -11.17 3.37 -4.83
C ILE A 17 -11.83 3.80 -6.15
N PRO A 18 -11.85 5.11 -6.45
CA PRO A 18 -12.26 5.62 -7.75
C PRO A 18 -11.55 4.90 -8.91
N SER A 19 -12.30 4.53 -9.95
CA SER A 19 -11.75 3.87 -11.14
C SER A 19 -10.63 4.69 -11.81
N SER A 20 -10.77 6.02 -11.84
CA SER A 20 -9.74 6.91 -12.37
C SER A 20 -8.42 6.85 -11.61
N LEU A 21 -8.44 6.62 -10.28
CA LEU A 21 -7.23 6.43 -9.49
C LEU A 21 -6.57 5.08 -9.78
N LYS A 22 -7.37 4.02 -9.93
CA LYS A 22 -6.86 2.70 -10.34
C LYS A 22 -6.13 2.79 -11.69
N THR A 23 -6.75 3.43 -12.69
CA THR A 23 -6.12 3.61 -14.01
C THR A 23 -4.80 4.35 -13.92
N ARG A 24 -4.76 5.49 -13.21
CA ARG A 24 -3.51 6.26 -13.05
C ARG A 24 -2.43 5.46 -12.32
N LEU A 25 -2.81 4.65 -11.34
CA LEU A 25 -1.88 3.78 -10.60
C LEU A 25 -1.33 2.68 -11.50
N GLU A 26 -2.17 2.05 -12.32
CA GLU A 26 -1.76 1.04 -13.32
C GLU A 26 -0.76 1.61 -14.32
N GLU A 27 -1.07 2.77 -14.93
CA GLU A 27 -0.18 3.43 -15.88
C GLU A 27 1.18 3.80 -15.25
N TYR A 28 1.15 4.30 -14.01
CA TYR A 28 2.38 4.61 -13.27
C TYR A 28 3.21 3.36 -13.00
N CYS A 29 2.57 2.27 -12.57
CA CYS A 29 3.25 1.00 -12.30
C CYS A 29 3.87 0.43 -13.58
N GLU A 30 3.16 0.45 -14.70
CA GLU A 30 3.65 -0.03 -15.98
C GLU A 30 4.87 0.77 -16.45
N LYS A 31 4.80 2.10 -16.40
CA LYS A 31 5.90 2.99 -16.82
C LYS A 31 7.18 2.80 -16.01
N ASN A 32 7.05 2.44 -14.73
CA ASN A 32 8.17 2.33 -13.80
C ASN A 32 8.58 0.87 -13.50
N GLY A 33 7.92 -0.12 -14.10
CA GLY A 33 8.16 -1.54 -13.82
C GLY A 33 7.85 -1.94 -12.37
N LEU A 34 6.89 -1.27 -11.72
CA LEU A 34 6.52 -1.50 -10.33
C LEU A 34 5.28 -2.37 -10.21
N LYS A 35 5.14 -3.08 -9.08
CA LYS A 35 3.91 -3.82 -8.76
C LYS A 35 2.94 -2.91 -8.01
N ILE A 36 1.66 -2.95 -8.39
CA ILE A 36 0.58 -2.20 -7.73
C ILE A 36 0.62 -2.40 -6.22
N LYS A 37 0.75 -3.64 -5.74
CA LYS A 37 0.81 -3.94 -4.30
C LYS A 37 1.93 -3.22 -3.55
N PHE A 38 3.08 -3.06 -4.20
CA PHE A 38 4.23 -2.36 -3.63
C PHE A 38 3.94 -0.85 -3.52
N VAL A 39 3.39 -0.26 -4.59
CA VAL A 39 3.06 1.17 -4.62
C VAL A 39 1.95 1.50 -3.61
N VAL A 40 0.92 0.65 -3.50
CA VAL A 40 -0.16 0.85 -2.52
C VAL A 40 0.36 0.76 -1.09
N ALA A 41 1.17 -0.25 -0.76
CA ALA A 41 1.76 -0.39 0.58
C ALA A 41 2.62 0.83 0.93
N LYS A 42 3.48 1.26 0.01
CA LYS A 42 4.33 2.44 0.20
C LYS A 42 3.52 3.72 0.37
N ALA A 43 2.50 3.93 -0.45
CA ALA A 43 1.64 5.11 -0.34
C ALA A 43 0.90 5.17 1.00
N ILE A 44 0.46 4.03 1.53
CA ILE A 44 -0.14 3.95 2.87
C ILE A 44 0.89 4.28 3.95
N GLU A 45 2.10 3.73 3.86
CA GLU A 45 3.19 4.01 4.81
C GLU A 45 3.56 5.51 4.81
N GLU A 46 3.77 6.10 3.64
CA GLU A 46 4.10 7.54 3.49
C GLU A 46 2.97 8.44 4.01
N TYR A 47 1.71 8.04 3.75
CA TYR A 47 0.54 8.75 4.27
C TYR A 47 0.48 8.70 5.80
N LEU A 48 0.67 7.52 6.41
CA LEU A 48 0.69 7.38 7.87
C LEU A 48 1.84 8.17 8.49
N GLN A 49 3.06 8.05 7.95
CA GLN A 49 4.22 8.82 8.45
C GLN A 49 3.99 10.34 8.42
N SER A 50 3.39 10.84 7.33
CA SER A 50 3.09 12.28 7.18
C SER A 50 2.03 12.78 8.16
N HIS A 51 1.16 11.89 8.66
CA HIS A 51 0.04 12.24 9.52
C HIS A 51 0.22 11.84 11.00
N GLU A 52 1.17 10.95 11.30
CA GLU A 52 1.51 10.56 12.67
C GLU A 52 2.55 11.47 13.33
N GLY A 53 3.16 12.41 12.58
CA GLY A 53 4.00 13.46 13.15
C GLY A 53 5.22 12.93 13.92
N LEU A 54 5.88 11.89 13.40
CA LEU A 54 7.18 11.40 13.88
C LEU A 54 8.34 12.02 13.12
#